data_AF-A0AAD3MW30-F1
#
_entry.id   AF-A0AAD3MW30-F1
#
_cell.length_a   1.000
_cell.length_b   1.000
_cell.length_c   1.000
_cell.angle_alpha   90.00
_cell.angle_beta   90.00
_cell.angle_gamma   90.00
#
_symmetry.space_group_name_H-M   'P 1'
#
loop_
_entity.id
_entity.type
_entity.pdbx_description
1 polymer ?
#
loop_
_entity_poly.entity_id
_entity_poly.type
_entity_poly.pdbx_seq_one_letter_code
_entity_poly.pdbx_strand_id
1 'polypeptide(L)'
;MAEIGTEWDAKERMFRNFGGLMGPMDETVGMQKWSKGPNITVTVVWIDPTNVIAATYDILIDASAEFTHYRPPLNQPLRPGVWSVRILHHWSPVAEMNFLIAPLSYYKHQPIRQEDTLKLHNGPAKNSYMEQSFHGLNPVLNIPVSLGYVEQAKRNAALTGPELEHWLDSLVGELWEAADVCAVGPTACPVMQACSKNPWSSLSPDPKSHLGAPRADGRIR
;
A
#
# COMPACT_ATOMS: atom_id res chain seq x y z
N MET A 1 7.79 14.63 -1.90
CA MET A 1 7.10 13.52 -1.19
C MET A 1 6.39 12.70 -2.24
N ALA A 2 6.31 11.38 -2.09
CA ALA A 2 5.58 10.54 -3.01
C ALA A 2 4.81 9.46 -2.23
N GLU A 3 3.69 9.05 -2.77
CA GLU A 3 2.73 8.17 -2.11
C GLU A 3 2.02 7.30 -3.16
N ILE A 4 1.74 6.05 -2.80
CA ILE A 4 0.97 5.11 -3.62
C ILE A 4 -0.32 4.79 -2.89
N GLY A 5 -1.44 4.83 -3.61
CA GLY A 5 -2.74 4.52 -3.02
C GLY A 5 -3.83 4.32 -4.06
N THR A 6 -5.06 4.31 -3.57
CA THR A 6 -6.29 4.21 -4.38
C THR A 6 -7.23 5.34 -4.01
N GLU A 7 -8.24 5.58 -4.87
CA GLU A 7 -9.26 6.61 -4.62
C GLU A 7 -8.68 8.02 -4.46
N TRP A 8 -7.87 8.44 -5.44
CA TRP A 8 -7.33 9.81 -5.48
C TRP A 8 -8.45 10.86 -5.60
N ASP A 9 -8.54 11.75 -4.62
CA ASP A 9 -9.39 12.92 -4.63
C ASP A 9 -8.62 14.12 -5.20
N ALA A 10 -8.92 14.49 -6.44
CA ALA A 10 -8.23 15.60 -7.11
C ALA A 10 -8.54 16.98 -6.49
N LYS A 11 -9.68 17.13 -5.81
CA LYS A 11 -10.08 18.40 -5.18
C LYS A 11 -9.30 18.62 -3.89
N GLU A 12 -9.29 17.62 -3.00
CA GLU A 12 -8.58 17.69 -1.71
C GLU A 12 -7.10 17.26 -1.83
N ARG A 13 -6.69 16.71 -2.98
CA ARG A 13 -5.33 16.29 -3.32
C ARG A 13 -4.78 15.25 -2.36
N MET A 14 -5.57 14.20 -2.12
CA MET A 14 -5.24 13.12 -1.18
C MET A 14 -5.91 11.81 -1.59
N PHE A 15 -5.39 10.68 -1.10
CA PHE A 15 -6.07 9.39 -1.22
C PHE A 15 -7.18 9.27 -0.17
N ARG A 16 -8.36 8.81 -0.58
CA ARG A 16 -9.48 8.51 0.33
C ARG A 16 -9.34 7.13 0.99
N ASN A 17 -8.58 6.23 0.39
CA ASN A 17 -8.04 5.06 1.08
C ASN A 17 -6.85 5.47 1.96
N PHE A 18 -7.14 6.06 3.11
CA PHE A 18 -6.14 6.62 4.04
C PHE A 18 -5.09 5.62 4.51
N GLY A 19 -5.46 4.34 4.63
CA GLY A 19 -4.54 3.28 5.04
C GLY A 19 -3.74 2.71 3.88
N GLY A 20 -4.00 3.10 2.62
CA GLY A 20 -3.38 2.46 1.45
C GLY A 20 -3.62 0.95 1.42
N LEU A 21 -4.76 0.48 1.93
CA LEU A 21 -5.09 -0.94 2.00
C LEU A 21 -5.43 -1.43 0.59
N MET A 22 -4.58 -2.30 0.03
CA MET A 22 -4.71 -2.75 -1.35
C MET A 22 -4.55 -4.27 -1.45
N GLY A 23 -5.39 -4.89 -2.27
CA GLY A 23 -5.35 -6.28 -2.64
C GLY A 23 -4.97 -6.49 -4.12
N PRO A 24 -4.93 -7.75 -4.59
CA PRO A 24 -4.40 -8.09 -5.91
C PRO A 24 -5.19 -7.54 -7.09
N MET A 25 -6.44 -7.12 -6.86
CA MET A 25 -7.34 -6.63 -7.91
C MET A 25 -7.54 -5.10 -7.87
N ASP A 26 -6.79 -4.39 -7.02
CA ASP A 26 -6.88 -2.94 -6.94
C ASP A 26 -6.12 -2.24 -8.08
N GLU A 27 -6.61 -1.06 -8.46
CA GLU A 27 -5.94 -0.18 -9.41
C GLU A 27 -5.10 0.86 -8.67
N THR A 28 -3.79 0.64 -8.65
CA THR A 28 -2.84 1.52 -7.94
C THR A 28 -2.62 2.84 -8.66
N VAL A 29 -2.51 3.92 -7.89
CA VAL A 29 -2.18 5.26 -8.38
C VAL A 29 -0.92 5.75 -7.67
N GLY A 30 0.06 6.23 -8.42
CA GLY A 30 1.23 6.89 -7.85
C GLY A 30 1.05 8.40 -7.88
N MET A 31 1.27 9.05 -6.73
CA MET A 31 1.23 10.50 -6.57
C MET A 31 2.59 11.03 -6.13
N GLN A 32 2.99 12.17 -6.67
CA GLN A 32 4.18 12.90 -6.25
C GLN A 32 3.82 14.35 -5.95
N LYS A 33 4.30 14.83 -4.81
CA LYS A 33 4.26 16.22 -4.39
C LYS A 33 5.62 16.87 -4.62
N TRP A 34 5.60 17.97 -5.37
CA TRP A 34 6.78 18.71 -5.79
C TRP A 34 6.89 20.04 -5.04
N SER A 35 8.13 20.54 -4.97
CA SER A 35 8.41 21.90 -4.52
C SER A 35 8.64 22.78 -5.73
N LYS A 36 8.43 24.09 -5.59
CA LYS A 36 8.69 25.04 -6.67
C LYS A 36 10.14 24.93 -7.15
N GLY A 37 10.33 24.92 -8.47
CA GLY A 37 11.64 24.72 -9.10
C GLY A 37 11.58 24.91 -10.61
N PRO A 38 12.68 24.70 -11.34
CA PRO A 38 12.67 24.67 -12.79
C PRO A 38 11.92 23.45 -13.31
N ASN A 39 11.56 23.47 -14.60
CA ASN A 39 10.99 22.31 -15.26
C ASN A 39 12.02 21.17 -15.27
N ILE A 40 11.60 19.99 -14.81
CA ILE A 40 12.43 18.79 -14.77
C ILE A 40 11.64 17.58 -15.28
N THR A 41 12.33 16.61 -15.86
CA THR A 41 11.73 15.33 -16.26
C THR A 41 12.28 14.24 -15.36
N VAL A 42 11.39 13.48 -14.74
CA VAL A 42 11.76 12.32 -13.92
C VAL A 42 11.21 11.04 -14.52
N THR A 43 11.91 9.94 -14.31
CA THR A 43 11.46 8.60 -14.70
C THR A 43 10.90 7.90 -13.46
N VAL A 44 9.69 7.36 -13.56
CA VAL A 44 9.06 6.56 -12.50
C VAL A 44 9.09 5.10 -12.91
N VAL A 45 9.58 4.23 -12.02
CA VAL A 45 9.73 2.79 -12.25
C VAL A 45 9.00 2.02 -11.17
N TRP A 46 8.07 1.15 -11.58
CA TRP A 46 7.32 0.27 -10.71
C TRP A 46 7.94 -1.13 -10.72
N ILE A 47 8.24 -1.67 -9.54
CA ILE A 47 8.95 -2.93 -9.36
C ILE A 47 8.10 -3.82 -8.46
N ASP A 48 7.83 -5.04 -8.93
CA ASP A 48 7.07 -6.02 -8.19
C ASP A 48 7.92 -6.74 -7.11
N PRO A 49 7.31 -7.53 -6.21
CA PRO A 49 8.03 -8.21 -5.11
C PRO A 49 9.07 -9.25 -5.56
N THR A 50 9.10 -9.58 -6.86
CA THR A 50 10.06 -10.51 -7.47
C THR A 50 11.07 -9.80 -8.37
N ASN A 51 11.16 -8.48 -8.27
CA ASN A 51 12.05 -7.62 -9.06
C ASN A 51 11.71 -7.55 -10.56
N VAL A 52 10.45 -7.82 -10.94
CA VAL A 52 9.94 -7.55 -12.28
C VAL A 52 9.58 -6.07 -12.39
N ILE A 53 10.14 -5.38 -13.38
CA ILE A 53 9.74 -4.01 -13.70
C ILE A 53 8.37 -4.07 -14.38
N ALA A 54 7.34 -3.61 -13.67
CA ALA A 54 5.96 -3.66 -14.11
C ALA A 54 5.59 -2.51 -15.06
N ALA A 55 6.14 -1.32 -14.81
CA ALA A 55 5.94 -0.14 -15.65
C ALA A 55 7.12 0.83 -15.50
N THR A 56 7.40 1.58 -16.57
CA THR A 56 8.29 2.74 -16.55
C THR A 56 7.72 3.84 -17.42
N TYR A 57 7.78 5.08 -16.95
CA TYR A 57 7.32 6.24 -17.71
C TYR A 57 7.99 7.51 -17.21
N ASP A 58 8.15 8.48 -18.11
CA ASP A 58 8.67 9.80 -17.78
C ASP A 58 7.52 10.76 -17.49
N ILE A 59 7.71 11.62 -16.48
CA ILE A 59 6.80 12.70 -16.14
C ILE A 59 7.55 14.02 -16.28
N LEU A 60 7.01 14.94 -17.08
CA LEU A 60 7.45 16.33 -17.08
C LEU A 60 6.79 17.05 -15.90
N ILE A 61 7.61 17.67 -15.06
CA ILE A 61 7.17 18.46 -13.91
C ILE A 61 7.37 19.92 -14.28
N ASP A 62 6.27 20.64 -14.47
CA ASP A 62 6.30 22.08 -14.69
C ASP A 62 6.70 22.83 -13.42
N ALA A 63 7.30 24.02 -13.58
CA ALA A 63 7.79 24.86 -12.49
C ALA A 63 6.71 25.25 -11.46
N SER A 64 5.45 25.27 -11.89
CA SER A 64 4.27 25.57 -11.06
C SER A 64 3.54 24.32 -10.57
N ALA A 65 3.95 23.12 -10.99
CA ALA A 65 3.29 21.88 -10.60
C ALA A 65 3.54 21.59 -9.11
N GLU A 66 2.47 21.49 -8.33
CA GLU A 66 2.55 21.09 -6.93
C GLU A 66 2.36 19.58 -6.75
N PHE A 67 1.51 18.98 -7.60
CA PHE A 67 1.16 17.55 -7.55
C PHE A 67 1.09 16.98 -8.95
N THR A 68 1.67 15.79 -9.13
CA THR A 68 1.46 14.93 -10.28
C THR A 68 0.92 13.59 -9.80
N HIS A 69 0.04 12.97 -10.58
CA HIS A 69 -0.41 11.61 -10.32
C HIS A 69 -0.60 10.86 -11.62
N TYR A 70 -0.37 9.55 -11.57
CA TYR A 70 -0.57 8.69 -12.73
C TYR A 70 -1.00 7.30 -12.27
N ARG A 71 -1.92 6.72 -13.04
CA ARG A 71 -2.38 5.34 -12.89
C ARG A 71 -1.79 4.50 -14.02
N PRO A 72 -0.74 3.71 -13.77
CA PRO A 72 -0.24 2.78 -14.80
C PRO A 72 -1.29 1.69 -15.09
N PRO A 73 -1.52 1.33 -16.37
CA PRO A 73 -2.47 0.30 -16.75
C PRO A 73 -1.85 -1.10 -16.54
N LEU A 74 -1.67 -1.49 -15.28
CA LEU A 74 -1.06 -2.77 -14.92
C LEU A 74 -2.07 -3.91 -15.07
N ASN A 75 -1.67 -4.97 -15.76
CA ASN A 75 -2.45 -6.20 -15.85
C ASN A 75 -2.64 -6.82 -14.46
N GLN A 76 -3.85 -7.32 -14.22
CA GLN A 76 -4.26 -7.94 -12.97
C GLN A 76 -4.22 -9.49 -13.04
N PRO A 77 -4.14 -10.17 -11.88
CA PRO A 77 -3.93 -9.60 -10.54
C PRO A 77 -2.50 -9.10 -10.35
N LEU A 78 -2.32 -8.09 -9.50
CA LEU A 78 -1.02 -7.69 -9.00
C LEU A 78 -0.47 -8.78 -8.08
N ARG A 79 0.82 -9.13 -8.23
CA ARG A 79 1.47 -10.10 -7.36
C ARG A 79 1.46 -9.60 -5.90
N PRO A 80 0.97 -10.38 -4.93
CA PRO A 80 1.04 -9.99 -3.53
C PRO A 80 2.47 -9.89 -3.01
N GLY A 81 2.69 -8.99 -2.07
CA GLY A 81 3.97 -8.69 -1.46
C GLY A 81 4.25 -7.19 -1.42
N VAL A 82 5.47 -6.85 -0.99
CA VAL A 82 5.95 -5.46 -0.94
C VAL A 82 6.46 -5.05 -2.31
N TRP A 83 5.78 -4.09 -2.92
CA TRP A 83 6.18 -3.45 -4.17
C TRP A 83 7.05 -2.24 -3.89
N SER A 84 7.87 -1.86 -4.87
CA SER A 84 8.71 -0.66 -4.82
C SER A 84 8.46 0.25 -6.01
N VAL A 85 8.34 1.55 -5.77
CA VAL A 85 8.32 2.57 -6.82
C VAL A 85 9.53 3.48 -6.66
N ARG A 86 10.35 3.55 -7.71
CA ARG A 86 11.55 4.38 -7.76
C ARG A 86 11.32 5.59 -8.66
N ILE A 87 11.80 6.74 -8.21
CA ILE A 87 11.85 7.98 -8.99
C ILE A 87 13.30 8.26 -9.31
N LEU A 88 13.60 8.43 -10.59
CA LEU A 88 14.94 8.65 -11.12
C LEU A 88 15.01 10.01 -11.82
N HIS A 89 16.17 10.65 -11.76
CA HIS A 89 16.51 11.82 -12.55
C HIS A 89 17.83 11.56 -13.26
N HIS A 90 17.84 11.59 -14.59
CA HIS A 90 19.00 11.17 -15.41
C HIS A 90 19.59 9.82 -14.98
N TRP A 91 18.73 8.81 -14.77
CA TRP A 91 19.10 7.46 -14.31
C TRP A 91 19.69 7.37 -12.89
N SER A 92 19.80 8.49 -12.17
CA SER A 92 20.17 8.49 -10.74
C SER A 92 18.91 8.37 -9.88
N PRO A 93 18.86 7.46 -8.89
CA PRO A 93 17.73 7.36 -7.96
C PRO A 93 17.64 8.61 -7.10
N VAL A 94 16.43 9.16 -7.00
CA VAL A 94 16.08 10.35 -6.21
C VAL A 94 15.22 9.99 -5.01
N ALA A 95 14.30 9.05 -5.19
CA ALA A 95 13.43 8.55 -4.13
C ALA A 95 13.00 7.12 -4.43
N GLU A 96 12.66 6.39 -3.36
CA GLU A 96 12.05 5.07 -3.41
C GLU A 96 10.95 5.03 -2.36
N MET A 97 9.84 4.38 -2.68
CA MET A 97 8.73 4.15 -1.76
C MET A 97 8.25 2.71 -1.91
N ASN A 98 7.74 2.15 -0.83
CA ASN A 98 7.21 0.80 -0.80
C ASN A 98 5.70 0.83 -0.50
N PHE A 99 4.97 -0.12 -1.05
CA PHE A 99 3.56 -0.31 -0.75
C PHE A 99 3.21 -1.81 -0.75
N LEU A 100 2.17 -2.18 -0.01
CA LEU A 100 1.74 -3.56 0.13
C LEU A 100 0.59 -3.86 -0.83
N ILE A 101 0.74 -4.94 -1.60
CA ILE A 101 -0.40 -5.67 -2.15
C ILE A 101 -0.61 -6.90 -1.26
N ALA A 102 -1.63 -6.87 -0.42
CA ALA A 102 -1.87 -7.93 0.56
C ALA A 102 -2.49 -9.17 -0.11
N PRO A 103 -2.01 -10.39 0.17
CA PRO A 103 -2.72 -11.60 -0.23
C PRO A 103 -4.05 -11.69 0.54
N LEU A 104 -5.08 -12.25 -0.11
CA LEU A 104 -6.42 -12.36 0.46
C LEU A 104 -6.58 -13.70 1.19
N SER A 105 -6.84 -13.67 2.50
CA SER A 105 -7.22 -14.87 3.29
C SER A 105 -8.70 -15.22 3.14
N TYR A 106 -9.52 -14.25 2.70
CA TYR A 106 -10.95 -14.43 2.45
C TYR A 106 -11.33 -14.01 1.03
N TYR A 107 -12.21 -14.78 0.40
CA TYR A 107 -12.82 -14.46 -0.88
C TYR A 107 -14.33 -14.68 -0.80
N LYS A 108 -15.11 -13.67 -1.22
CA LYS A 108 -16.58 -13.66 -1.10
C LYS A 108 -17.05 -13.99 0.33
N HIS A 109 -16.39 -13.39 1.32
CA HIS A 109 -16.67 -13.58 2.76
C HIS A 109 -16.51 -15.02 3.28
N GLN A 110 -15.79 -15.88 2.56
CA GLN A 110 -15.42 -17.22 3.02
C GLN A 110 -13.90 -17.38 2.99
N PRO A 111 -13.32 -18.26 3.82
CA PRO A 111 -11.91 -18.61 3.70
C PRO A 111 -11.56 -18.98 2.27
N ILE A 112 -10.50 -18.38 1.73
CA ILE A 112 -10.13 -18.54 0.33
C ILE A 112 -9.79 -20.00 0.02
N ARG A 113 -10.24 -20.48 -1.14
CA ARG A 113 -9.95 -21.84 -1.61
C ARG A 113 -8.68 -21.87 -2.43
N GLN A 114 -8.02 -23.01 -2.48
CA GLN A 114 -6.77 -23.18 -3.22
C GLN A 114 -6.88 -22.76 -4.69
N GLU A 115 -7.99 -23.10 -5.37
CA GLU A 115 -8.25 -22.70 -6.75
C GLU A 115 -8.31 -21.18 -6.97
N ASP A 116 -8.75 -20.43 -5.96
CA ASP A 116 -8.86 -18.98 -5.99
C ASP A 116 -7.52 -18.33 -5.60
N THR A 117 -6.78 -18.90 -4.66
CA THR A 117 -5.42 -18.42 -4.31
C THR A 117 -4.49 -18.43 -5.51
N LEU A 118 -4.46 -19.52 -6.29
CA LEU A 118 -3.63 -19.61 -7.49
C LEU A 118 -4.02 -18.58 -8.55
N LYS A 119 -5.30 -18.22 -8.63
CA LYS A 119 -5.79 -17.20 -9.58
C LYS A 119 -5.48 -15.78 -9.11
N LEU A 120 -5.51 -15.52 -7.81
CA LEU A 120 -5.41 -14.16 -7.25
C LEU A 120 -4.01 -13.81 -6.76
N HIS A 121 -3.19 -14.79 -6.36
CA HIS A 121 -1.88 -14.55 -5.73
C HIS A 121 -0.68 -14.80 -6.64
N ASN A 122 -0.87 -15.35 -7.83
CA ASN A 122 0.24 -15.74 -8.71
C ASN A 122 0.75 -14.61 -9.64
N GLY A 123 0.15 -13.42 -9.55
CA GLY A 123 0.41 -12.29 -10.44
C GLY A 123 -0.24 -12.45 -11.83
N PRO A 124 0.06 -11.56 -12.79
CA PRO A 124 -0.58 -11.56 -14.09
C PRO A 124 -0.08 -12.72 -14.95
N ALA A 125 -0.87 -13.08 -15.96
CA ALA A 125 -0.47 -14.09 -16.94
C ALA A 125 0.89 -13.75 -17.57
N LYS A 126 1.74 -14.78 -17.71
CA LYS A 126 3.10 -14.67 -18.27
C LYS A 126 4.04 -13.71 -17.49
N ASN A 127 3.70 -13.31 -16.27
CA ASN A 127 4.44 -12.30 -15.50
C ASN A 127 4.56 -10.94 -16.23
N SER A 128 3.60 -10.61 -17.08
CA SER A 128 3.63 -9.38 -17.89
C SER A 128 2.57 -8.41 -17.38
N TYR A 129 3.02 -7.33 -16.75
CA TYR A 129 2.12 -6.25 -16.28
C TYR A 129 1.71 -5.28 -17.39
N MET A 130 2.48 -5.21 -18.47
CA MET A 130 2.17 -4.39 -19.66
C MET A 130 2.53 -5.18 -20.93
N GLU A 131 2.08 -4.70 -22.10
CA GLU A 131 2.50 -5.26 -23.40
C GLU A 131 3.99 -5.02 -23.66
N GLN A 132 4.51 -3.86 -23.21
CA GLN A 132 5.93 -3.54 -23.29
C GLN A 132 6.70 -4.27 -22.18
N SER A 133 7.84 -4.84 -22.55
CA SER A 133 8.76 -5.47 -21.60
C SER A 133 9.90 -4.53 -21.23
N PHE A 134 10.26 -4.50 -19.94
CA PHE A 134 11.30 -3.61 -19.40
C PHE A 134 12.52 -4.34 -18.85
N HIS A 135 12.67 -5.65 -19.12
CA HIS A 135 13.80 -6.46 -18.60
C HIS A 135 15.18 -5.90 -18.95
N GLY A 136 15.32 -5.18 -20.06
CA GLY A 136 16.57 -4.54 -20.46
C GLY A 136 17.05 -3.44 -19.50
N LEU A 137 16.18 -2.92 -18.63
CA LEU A 137 16.52 -1.89 -17.64
C LEU A 137 17.05 -2.46 -16.33
N ASN A 138 16.91 -3.78 -16.08
CA ASN A 138 17.38 -4.40 -14.84
C ASN A 138 18.88 -4.14 -14.55
N PRO A 139 19.82 -4.29 -15.52
CA PRO A 139 21.23 -3.99 -15.29
C PRO A 139 21.49 -2.51 -15.04
N VAL A 140 20.74 -1.62 -15.71
CA VAL A 140 20.90 -0.17 -15.59
C VAL A 140 20.45 0.32 -14.22
N LEU A 141 19.37 -0.27 -13.68
CA LEU A 141 18.77 0.10 -12.40
C LEU A 141 19.31 -0.73 -11.22
N ASN A 142 20.31 -1.58 -11.47
CA ASN A 142 20.90 -2.50 -10.49
C ASN A 142 19.83 -3.33 -9.76
N ILE A 143 18.85 -3.84 -10.50
CA ILE A 143 17.75 -4.66 -9.96
C ILE A 143 18.14 -6.14 -10.10
N PRO A 144 18.46 -6.84 -9.00
CA PRO A 144 18.93 -8.22 -9.06
C PRO A 144 17.80 -9.15 -9.47
N VAL A 145 18.02 -9.92 -10.54
CA VAL A 145 17.12 -11.01 -10.91
C VAL A 145 17.45 -12.21 -10.05
N SER A 146 16.56 -12.56 -9.13
CA SER A 146 16.69 -13.74 -8.27
C SER A 146 15.61 -14.76 -8.58
N LEU A 147 16.02 -15.93 -9.10
CA LEU A 147 15.12 -17.06 -9.29
C LEU A 147 14.48 -17.51 -7.96
N GLY A 148 15.19 -17.32 -6.84
CA GLY A 148 14.67 -17.66 -5.51
C GLY A 148 13.41 -16.87 -5.14
N TYR A 149 13.35 -15.57 -5.47
CA TYR A 149 12.14 -14.77 -5.21
C TYR A 149 10.96 -15.24 -6.06
N VAL A 150 11.20 -15.59 -7.32
CA VAL A 150 10.15 -16.10 -8.22
C VAL A 150 9.63 -17.46 -7.75
N GLU A 151 10.51 -18.37 -7.33
CA GLU A 151 10.13 -19.67 -6.80
C GLU A 151 9.36 -19.54 -5.48
N GLN A 152 9.81 -18.69 -4.57
CA GLN A 152 9.12 -18.44 -3.31
C GLN A 152 7.74 -17.83 -3.54
N ALA A 153 7.61 -16.84 -4.44
CA ALA A 153 6.33 -16.24 -4.78
C ALA A 153 5.34 -17.28 -5.35
N LYS A 154 5.81 -18.19 -6.22
CA LYS A 154 4.99 -19.29 -6.74
C LYS A 154 4.53 -20.26 -5.65
N ARG A 155 5.38 -20.57 -4.67
CA ARG A 155 5.00 -21.40 -3.51
C ARG A 155 3.95 -20.69 -2.65
N ASN A 156 4.19 -19.41 -2.34
CA ASN A 156 3.29 -18.58 -1.54
C ASN A 156 1.91 -18.42 -2.20
N ALA A 157 1.85 -18.34 -3.53
CA ALA A 157 0.61 -18.21 -4.27
C ALA A 157 -0.37 -19.40 -4.10
N ALA A 158 0.11 -20.55 -3.63
CA ALA A 158 -0.70 -21.75 -3.38
C ALA A 158 -1.09 -21.95 -1.91
N LEU A 159 -0.61 -21.10 -1.00
CA LEU A 159 -0.86 -21.21 0.44
C LEU A 159 -2.33 -20.94 0.77
N THR A 160 -2.85 -21.65 1.77
CA THR A 160 -4.20 -21.44 2.33
C THR A 160 -4.16 -21.60 3.86
N GLY A 161 -5.23 -21.17 4.54
CA GLY A 161 -5.38 -21.37 5.99
C GLY A 161 -4.24 -20.72 6.81
N PRO A 162 -3.75 -21.38 7.87
CA PRO A 162 -2.75 -20.81 8.78
C PRO A 162 -1.43 -20.41 8.11
N GLU A 163 -1.01 -21.14 7.06
CA GLU A 163 0.23 -20.80 6.34
C GLU A 163 0.09 -19.52 5.53
N LEU A 164 -1.09 -19.29 4.94
CA LEU A 164 -1.41 -18.05 4.24
C LEU A 164 -1.53 -16.88 5.22
N GLU A 165 -2.17 -17.10 6.37
CA GLU A 165 -2.27 -16.09 7.44
C GLU A 165 -0.88 -15.68 7.94
N HIS A 166 0.02 -16.65 8.17
CA HIS A 166 1.38 -16.35 8.60
C HIS A 166 2.16 -15.51 7.55
N TRP A 167 2.00 -15.82 6.26
CA TRP A 167 2.61 -15.04 5.19
C TRP A 167 2.02 -13.62 5.11
N LEU A 168 0.70 -13.48 5.24
CA LEU A 168 0.04 -12.18 5.28
C LEU A 168 0.54 -11.34 6.47
N ASP A 169 0.56 -11.93 7.67
CA ASP A 169 1.00 -11.25 8.90
C ASP A 169 2.48 -10.83 8.81
N SER A 170 3.34 -11.65 8.18
CA SER A 170 4.74 -11.27 7.99
C SER A 170 4.88 -10.05 7.07
N LEU A 171 4.13 -10.02 5.95
CA LEU A 171 4.12 -8.87 5.04
C LEU A 171 3.57 -7.60 5.70
N VAL A 172 2.50 -7.74 6.50
CA VAL A 172 1.91 -6.61 7.23
C VAL A 172 2.92 -6.07 8.25
N GLY A 173 3.62 -6.96 8.97
CA GLY A 173 4.64 -6.58 9.96
C GLY A 173 5.88 -5.88 9.38
N GLU A 174 6.11 -5.94 8.07
CA GLU A 174 7.18 -5.17 7.40
C GLU A 174 6.83 -3.67 7.23
N LEU A 175 5.55 -3.34 7.17
CA LEU A 175 5.07 -1.99 6.82
C LEU A 175 4.16 -1.35 7.88
N TRP A 176 3.67 -2.13 8.83
CA TRP A 176 2.79 -1.70 9.91
C TRP A 176 3.37 -2.09 11.27
N GLU A 177 3.08 -1.26 12.27
CA GLU A 177 3.46 -1.50 13.66
C GLU A 177 2.23 -1.46 14.56
N ALA A 178 2.12 -2.44 15.45
CA ALA A 178 1.14 -2.42 16.52
C ALA A 178 1.59 -1.45 17.62
N ALA A 179 1.26 -0.17 17.45
CA ALA A 179 1.77 0.91 18.31
C ALA A 179 1.37 0.76 19.79
N ASP A 180 0.14 0.33 20.08
CA ASP A 180 -0.35 0.11 21.45
C ASP A 180 -1.62 -0.76 21.45
N VAL A 181 -1.98 -1.30 22.61
CA VAL A 181 -3.21 -2.08 22.84
C VAL A 181 -3.83 -1.75 24.20
N CYS A 182 -5.16 -1.71 24.27
CA CYS A 182 -5.88 -1.40 25.50
C CYS A 182 -7.03 -2.37 25.75
N ALA A 183 -7.47 -2.45 27.01
CA ALA A 183 -8.63 -3.24 27.42
C ALA A 183 -9.85 -2.34 27.65
N VAL A 184 -11.00 -2.72 27.07
CA VAL A 184 -12.29 -2.03 27.31
C VAL A 184 -12.83 -2.34 28.71
N GLY A 185 -12.64 -3.58 29.17
CA GLY A 185 -13.10 -4.06 30.47
C GLY A 185 -11.95 -4.60 31.34
N PRO A 186 -12.28 -5.35 32.40
CA PRO A 186 -11.28 -6.04 33.21
C PRO A 186 -10.39 -6.95 32.37
N THR A 187 -9.09 -6.94 32.65
CA THR A 187 -8.10 -7.74 31.93
C THR A 187 -7.21 -8.51 32.90
N ALA A 188 -6.84 -9.73 32.53
CA ALA A 188 -5.85 -10.53 33.25
C ALA A 188 -4.41 -10.13 32.89
N CYS A 189 -4.22 -9.33 31.83
CA CYS A 189 -2.90 -8.85 31.41
C CYS A 189 -2.47 -7.64 32.26
N PRO A 190 -1.46 -7.75 33.12
CA PRO A 190 -1.11 -6.72 34.11
C PRO A 190 -0.55 -5.44 33.49
N VAL A 191 -0.02 -5.51 32.26
CA VAL A 191 0.56 -4.37 31.55
C VAL A 191 -0.45 -3.61 30.70
N MET A 192 -1.66 -4.15 30.52
CA MET A 192 -2.64 -3.57 29.60
C MET A 192 -3.46 -2.47 30.27
N GLN A 193 -3.45 -1.28 29.68
CA GLN A 193 -4.16 -0.12 30.21
C GLN A 193 -5.63 -0.10 29.77
N ALA A 194 -6.47 0.60 30.53
CA ALA A 194 -7.88 0.77 30.19
C ALA A 194 -8.05 1.73 29.00
N CYS A 195 -8.84 1.34 27.99
CA CYS A 195 -9.03 2.13 26.77
C CYS A 195 -9.53 3.56 27.03
N SER A 196 -10.42 3.75 28.01
CA SER A 196 -10.94 5.08 28.36
C SER A 196 -9.90 6.05 28.93
N LYS A 197 -8.73 5.56 29.34
CA LYS A 197 -7.63 6.37 29.87
C LYS A 197 -6.55 6.69 28.84
N ASN A 198 -6.62 6.07 27.65
CA ASN A 198 -5.61 6.22 26.60
C ASN A 198 -6.06 7.23 25.54
N PRO A 199 -5.29 8.30 25.27
CA PRO A 199 -5.74 9.41 24.42
C PRO A 199 -5.91 9.03 22.94
N TRP A 200 -5.29 7.95 22.48
CA TRP A 200 -5.42 7.44 21.11
C TRP A 200 -6.66 6.55 20.92
N SER A 201 -7.25 6.04 22.01
CA SER A 201 -8.38 5.13 21.93
C SER A 201 -9.65 5.87 21.54
N SER A 202 -10.49 5.24 20.70
CA SER A 202 -11.82 5.75 20.38
C SER A 202 -12.78 5.79 21.57
N LEU A 203 -12.45 5.11 22.68
CA LEU A 203 -13.20 5.14 23.93
C LEU A 203 -12.72 6.21 24.92
N SER A 204 -11.69 6.97 24.55
CA SER A 204 -11.23 8.10 25.35
C SER A 204 -12.28 9.23 25.34
N PRO A 205 -12.33 10.07 26.39
CA PRO A 205 -13.24 11.20 26.41
C PRO A 205 -12.98 12.18 25.25
N ASP A 206 -13.99 12.41 24.41
CA ASP A 206 -13.96 13.44 23.36
C ASP A 206 -15.08 14.49 23.56
N PRO A 207 -14.91 15.45 24.49
CA PRO A 207 -15.98 16.38 24.87
C PRO A 207 -16.53 17.23 23.73
N LYS A 208 -15.75 17.46 22.66
CA LYS A 208 -16.17 18.28 21.52
C LYS A 208 -17.25 17.62 20.66
N SER A 209 -17.33 16.28 20.68
CA SER A 209 -18.30 15.50 19.92
C SER A 209 -19.40 14.90 20.81
N HIS A 210 -19.24 14.99 22.14
CA HIS A 210 -20.22 14.51 23.09
C HIS A 210 -21.40 15.48 23.24
N LEU A 211 -22.62 14.95 23.07
CA LEU A 211 -23.86 15.72 23.24
C LEU A 211 -24.45 15.43 24.62
N GLY A 212 -24.36 16.42 25.51
CA GLY A 212 -24.93 16.36 26.86
C GLY A 212 -26.33 16.95 26.96
N ALA A 213 -26.83 17.07 28.19
CA ALA A 213 -28.07 17.80 28.45
C ALA A 213 -27.91 19.30 28.12
N PRO A 214 -28.97 19.97 27.60
CA PRO A 214 -28.94 21.42 27.39
C PRO A 214 -28.68 22.15 28.71
N ARG A 215 -27.83 23.19 28.65
CA ARG A 215 -27.66 24.11 29.79
C ARG A 215 -28.92 25.00 29.92
N ALA A 216 -28.98 25.79 30.98
CA ALA A 216 -30.09 26.70 31.24
C ALA A 216 -30.34 27.74 30.12
N ASP A 217 -29.34 28.01 29.26
CA ASP A 217 -29.44 28.88 28.07
C ASP A 217 -30.05 28.18 26.84
N GLY A 218 -30.46 26.92 26.97
CA GLY A 218 -31.02 26.10 25.89
C GLY A 218 -30.00 25.56 24.90
N ARG A 219 -28.68 25.69 25.17
CA ARG A 219 -27.60 25.25 24.28
C ARG A 219 -26.86 24.04 24.84
N ILE A 220 -26.27 23.27 23.94
CA ILE A 220 -25.43 22.09 24.24
C ILE A 220 -23.94 22.33 23.97
N ARG A 221 -23.57 23.51 23.44
CA ARG A 221 -22.20 23.91 23.10
C ARG A 221 -21.63 24.95 24.05
#